data_AF-A0A832FU52-F1
#
_entry.id   AF-A0A832FU52-F1
#
_cell.length_a   1.000
_cell.length_b   1.000
_cell.length_c   1.000
_cell.angle_alpha   90.00
_cell.angle_beta   90.00
_cell.angle_gamma   90.00
#
_symmetry.space_group_name_H-M   'P 1'
#
loop_
_entity.id
_entity.type
_entity.pdbx_description
1 polymer ?
#
loop_
_entity_poly.entity_id
_entity_poly.type
_entity_poly.pdbx_seq_one_letter_code
_entity_poly.pdbx_strand_id
1 'polypeptide(L)'
;MSLLSMQGGASNGIVKLYAQLLAAKLSMCTGADGAAVADTVAAADAFLATRNVGDWKGLSKAQQSTVNGWMTTLDNYNNGYIGPGHCD
;
A
#
# COMPACT_ATOMS: atom_id res chain seq x y z
N MET A 1 16.10 14.55 -8.10
CA MET A 1 15.15 13.87 -7.19
C MET A 1 14.19 13.04 -8.02
N SER A 2 14.60 11.84 -8.47
CA SER A 2 13.72 10.97 -9.27
C SER A 2 12.99 10.03 -8.32
N LEU A 3 11.84 10.46 -7.80
CA LEU A 3 11.16 9.74 -6.74
C LEU A 3 10.00 8.85 -7.22
N LEU A 4 9.56 8.93 -8.48
CA LEU A 4 8.49 8.07 -9.03
C LEU A 4 8.60 7.91 -10.56
N SER A 5 9.74 7.50 -11.08
CA SER A 5 9.70 6.88 -12.41
C SER A 5 9.06 5.50 -12.24
N MET A 6 7.76 5.37 -12.52
CA MET A 6 7.01 4.10 -12.43
C MET A 6 7.52 3.12 -13.50
N GLN A 7 8.71 2.55 -13.31
CA GLN A 7 9.34 1.58 -14.24
C GLN A 7 8.55 0.26 -14.39
N GLY A 8 7.43 0.08 -13.69
CA GLY A 8 6.58 -1.12 -13.76
C GLY A 8 5.27 -0.99 -14.55
N GLY A 9 4.86 0.24 -14.93
CA GLY A 9 3.53 0.52 -15.50
C GLY A 9 2.37 0.34 -14.50
N ALA A 10 1.17 0.80 -14.86
CA ALA A 10 -0.02 0.75 -14.01
C ALA A 10 -0.50 -0.68 -13.67
N SER A 11 0.06 -1.72 -14.29
CA SER A 11 -0.26 -3.13 -14.03
C SER A 11 0.57 -3.76 -12.90
N ASN A 12 1.59 -3.05 -12.41
CA ASN A 12 2.47 -3.56 -11.35
C ASN A 12 1.86 -3.31 -9.96
N GLY A 13 1.54 -4.39 -9.24
CA GLY A 13 0.91 -4.30 -7.92
C GLY A 13 1.78 -3.65 -6.86
N ILE A 14 3.11 -3.76 -6.95
CA ILE A 14 4.03 -3.08 -6.02
C ILE A 14 3.97 -1.56 -6.23
N VAL A 15 3.90 -1.10 -7.48
CA VAL A 15 3.77 0.34 -7.78
C VAL A 15 2.46 0.89 -7.19
N LYS A 16 1.35 0.17 -7.33
CA LYS A 16 0.08 0.55 -6.71
C LYS A 16 0.15 0.54 -5.19
N LEU A 17 0.76 -0.49 -4.61
CA LEU A 17 0.95 -0.60 -3.17
C LEU A 17 1.74 0.59 -2.61
N TYR A 18 2.81 1.01 -3.28
CA TYR A 18 3.58 2.20 -2.86
C TYR A 18 2.71 3.46 -2.77
N ALA A 19 1.87 3.72 -3.77
CA ALA A 19 1.00 4.87 -3.78
C ALA A 19 0.00 4.84 -2.61
N GLN A 20 -0.66 3.70 -2.39
CA GLN A 20 -1.66 3.54 -1.33
C GLN A 20 -1.03 3.57 0.06
N LEU A 21 0.14 2.96 0.24
CA LEU A 21 0.87 2.95 1.50
C LEU A 21 1.35 4.36 1.90
N LEU A 22 1.83 5.15 0.92
CA LEU A 22 2.23 6.52 1.17
C LEU A 22 1.03 7.39 1.59
N ALA A 23 -0.09 7.27 0.89
CA ALA A 23 -1.32 7.99 1.24
C ALA A 23 -1.82 7.61 2.65
N ALA A 24 -1.85 6.32 2.99
CA ALA A 24 -2.29 5.88 4.31
C ALA A 24 -1.40 6.43 5.43
N LYS A 25 -0.07 6.34 5.27
CA LYS A 25 0.89 6.90 6.24
C LYS A 25 0.76 8.41 6.38
N LEU A 26 0.52 9.14 5.29
CA LEU A 26 0.29 10.58 5.34
C LEU A 26 -0.98 10.91 6.12
N SER A 27 -2.08 10.20 5.86
CA SER A 27 -3.34 10.35 6.59
C SER A 27 -3.18 10.11 8.09
N MET A 28 -2.46 9.03 8.47
CA MET A 28 -2.12 8.74 9.87
C MET A 28 -1.28 9.87 10.50
N CYS A 29 -0.33 10.42 9.75
CA CYS A 29 0.49 11.55 10.22
C CYS A 29 -0.34 12.83 10.40
N THR A 30 -1.40 13.01 9.62
CA THR A 30 -2.36 14.12 9.78
C THR A 30 -3.39 13.91 10.89
N GLY A 31 -3.34 12.79 11.61
CA GLY A 31 -4.19 12.50 12.77
C GLY A 31 -5.35 11.56 12.50
N ALA A 32 -5.43 10.91 11.33
CA ALA A 32 -6.40 9.85 11.09
C ALA A 32 -6.09 8.61 11.95
N ASP A 33 -7.11 7.97 12.51
CA ASP A 33 -6.93 6.68 13.18
C ASP A 33 -6.46 5.64 12.16
N GLY A 34 -5.27 5.09 12.36
CA GLY A 34 -4.69 4.08 11.48
C GLY A 34 -4.84 2.65 11.98
N ALA A 35 -5.57 2.42 13.09
CA ALA A 35 -5.60 1.12 13.75
C ALA A 35 -6.14 0.02 12.81
N ALA A 36 -7.10 0.36 11.96
CA ALA A 36 -7.68 -0.55 10.98
C ALA A 36 -6.68 -1.07 9.92
N VAL A 37 -5.61 -0.33 9.65
CA VAL A 37 -4.61 -0.70 8.62
C VAL A 37 -3.20 -0.85 9.16
N ALA A 38 -2.97 -0.68 10.46
CA ALA A 38 -1.64 -0.72 11.07
C ALA A 38 -0.88 -2.02 10.74
N ASP A 39 -1.52 -3.18 10.89
CA ASP A 39 -0.92 -4.48 10.52
C ASP A 39 -0.62 -4.58 9.02
N THR A 40 -1.52 -4.06 8.17
CA THR A 40 -1.34 -4.05 6.72
C THR A 40 -0.17 -3.17 6.32
N VAL A 41 -0.04 -1.99 6.94
CA VAL A 41 1.07 -1.05 6.73
C VAL A 41 2.39 -1.71 7.14
N ALA A 42 2.44 -2.35 8.32
CA ALA A 42 3.65 -3.01 8.80
C ALA A 42 4.09 -4.18 7.90
N ALA A 43 3.14 -5.02 7.47
CA ALA A 43 3.41 -6.14 6.57
C ALA A 43 3.87 -5.67 5.18
N ALA A 44 3.22 -4.65 4.64
CA ALA A 44 3.61 -4.04 3.37
C ALA A 44 5.01 -3.42 3.46
N ASP A 45 5.34 -2.74 4.55
CA ASP A 45 6.66 -2.11 4.74
C ASP A 45 7.77 -3.17 4.80
N ALA A 46 7.59 -4.23 5.59
CA ALA A 46 8.53 -5.34 5.68
C ALA A 46 8.74 -6.05 4.33
N PHE A 47 7.67 -6.19 3.54
CA PHE A 47 7.75 -6.74 2.19
C PHE A 47 8.57 -5.83 1.27
N LEU A 48 8.27 -4.52 1.27
CA LEU A 48 8.92 -3.53 0.42
C LEU A 48 10.37 -3.24 0.82
N ALA A 49 10.76 -3.53 2.06
CA ALA A 49 12.15 -3.48 2.52
C ALA A 49 13.05 -4.51 1.81
N THR A 50 12.46 -5.61 1.31
CA THR A 50 13.21 -6.69 0.63
C THR A 50 12.86 -6.87 -0.84
N ARG A 51 11.78 -6.23 -1.32
CA ARG A 51 11.25 -6.36 -2.69
C ARG A 51 10.90 -5.01 -3.27
N ASN A 52 11.23 -4.81 -4.54
CA ASN A 52 10.96 -3.58 -5.26
C ASN A 52 10.14 -3.83 -6.54
N VAL A 53 9.83 -2.76 -7.27
CA VAL A 53 9.02 -2.79 -8.49
C VAL A 53 9.55 -3.76 -9.56
N GLY A 54 10.87 -3.98 -9.62
CA GLY A 54 11.50 -4.92 -10.55
C GLY A 54 11.22 -6.38 -10.21
N ASP A 55 10.97 -6.71 -8.95
CA ASP A 55 10.70 -8.07 -8.49
C ASP A 55 9.28 -8.55 -8.83
N TRP A 56 8.36 -7.64 -9.18
CA TRP A 56 6.93 -7.95 -9.38
C TRP A 56 6.70 -9.14 -10.32
N LYS A 57 7.39 -9.17 -11.46
CA LYS A 57 7.27 -10.25 -12.45
C LYS A 57 7.82 -11.60 -11.94
N GLY A 58 8.76 -11.57 -11.00
CA GLY A 58 9.36 -12.76 -10.39
C GLY A 58 8.62 -13.26 -9.14
N LEU A 59 7.62 -12.52 -8.65
CA LEU A 59 6.80 -12.95 -7.53
C LEU A 59 5.91 -14.13 -7.91
N SER A 60 5.72 -15.04 -6.96
CA SER A 60 4.71 -16.10 -7.08
C SER A 60 3.30 -15.49 -7.12
N LYS A 61 2.33 -16.18 -7.74
CA LYS A 61 0.93 -15.74 -7.78
C LYS A 61 0.36 -15.47 -6.38
N ALA A 62 0.73 -16.28 -5.39
CA ALA A 62 0.34 -16.07 -4.00
C ALA A 62 0.86 -14.73 -3.46
N GLN A 63 2.15 -14.41 -3.69
CA GLN A 63 2.74 -13.14 -3.27
C GLN A 63 2.10 -11.94 -4.00
N GLN A 64 1.84 -12.06 -5.29
CA GLN A 64 1.12 -11.03 -6.04
C GLN A 64 -0.30 -10.81 -5.49
N SER A 65 -1.00 -11.89 -5.13
CA SER A 65 -2.31 -11.83 -4.49
C SER A 65 -2.25 -11.15 -3.12
N THR A 66 -1.24 -11.45 -2.31
CA THR A 66 -1.02 -10.79 -1.02
C THR A 66 -0.79 -9.28 -1.20
N VAL A 67 0.09 -8.89 -2.12
CA VAL A 67 0.35 -7.47 -2.44
C VAL A 67 -0.90 -6.76 -2.92
N ASN A 68 -1.69 -7.39 -3.80
CA ASN A 68 -2.96 -6.84 -4.26
C ASN A 68 -3.97 -6.73 -3.12
N GLY A 69 -3.99 -7.67 -2.18
CA GLY A 69 -4.82 -7.62 -0.97
C GLY A 69 -4.48 -6.41 -0.10
N TRP A 70 -3.20 -6.20 0.21
CA TRP A 70 -2.75 -5.02 0.95
C TRP A 70 -3.10 -3.72 0.22
N MET A 71 -2.90 -3.69 -1.09
CA MET A 71 -3.26 -2.53 -1.93
C MET A 71 -4.74 -2.20 -1.82
N THR A 72 -5.64 -3.19 -1.94
CA THR A 72 -7.09 -3.00 -1.79
C THR A 72 -7.47 -2.55 -0.37
N THR A 73 -6.86 -3.11 0.66
CA THR A 73 -7.12 -2.70 2.05
C THR A 73 -6.73 -1.24 2.27
N LEU A 74 -5.54 -0.83 1.82
CA LEU A 74 -5.07 0.54 1.95
C LEU A 74 -5.87 1.52 1.07
N ASP A 75 -6.28 1.10 -0.13
CA ASP A 75 -7.19 1.86 -0.98
C ASP A 75 -8.54 2.10 -0.29
N ASN A 76 -9.12 1.07 0.32
CA ASN A 76 -10.35 1.21 1.09
C ASN A 76 -10.18 2.20 2.26
N TYR A 77 -9.03 2.19 2.92
CA TYR A 77 -8.73 3.14 3.98
C TYR A 77 -8.60 4.58 3.47
N ASN A 78 -7.84 4.77 2.39
CA ASN A 78 -7.63 6.09 1.80
C ASN A 78 -8.91 6.70 1.23
N ASN A 79 -9.86 5.88 0.77
CA ASN A 79 -11.18 6.31 0.32
C ASN A 79 -12.21 6.39 1.46
N GLY A 80 -11.83 6.09 2.72
CA GLY A 80 -12.71 6.17 3.89
C GLY A 80 -13.75 5.05 4.01
N TYR A 81 -13.57 3.93 3.30
CA TYR A 81 -14.42 2.73 3.43
C TYR A 81 -14.10 1.92 4.70
N ILE A 82 -12.84 1.94 5.17
CA ILE A 82 -12.41 1.28 6.42
C ILE A 82 -11.50 2.21 7.23
N GLY A 83 -11.66 2.29 8.55
CA GLY A 83 -10.91 3.26 9.38
C GLY A 83 -11.26 4.73 9.08
N PRO A 84 -10.75 5.66 9.92
CA PRO A 84 -11.64 6.38 10.83
C PRO A 84 -12.95 6.75 10.12
N GLY A 85 -14.01 6.06 10.50
CA GLY A 85 -15.35 6.51 10.18
C GLY A 85 -15.42 8.00 10.51
N HIS A 86 -15.98 8.77 9.58
CA HIS A 86 -16.28 10.18 9.77
C HIS A 86 -16.78 10.35 11.21
N CYS A 87 -16.02 11.01 12.08
CA CYS A 87 -16.59 11.44 13.35
C CYS A 87 -17.66 12.47 12.99
N ASP A 88 -18.93 12.07 13.09
CA ASP A 88 -20.03 13.00 13.34
C ASP A 88 -19.87 13.64 14.73
#